data_AF-A0A0Q7W9N7-F1
#
_entry.id   AF-A0A0Q7W9N7-F1
#
_cell.length_a   1.000
_cell.length_b   1.000
_cell.length_c   1.000
_cell.angle_alpha   90.00
_cell.angle_beta   90.00
_cell.angle_gamma   90.00
#
_symmetry.space_group_name_H-M   'P 1'
#
loop_
_entity.id
_entity.type
_entity.pdbx_description
1 polymer ?
#
loop_
_entity_poly.entity_id
_entity_poly.type
_entity_poly.pdbx_seq_one_letter_code
_entity_poly.pdbx_strand_id
1 'polypeptide(L)'
;MENKPERPNTVAGLLEKRAQLAGIIKFHRAELRKVICDLDHIDATIRMFDAKADINRVARYPTKHRATKGQASVFVLRMLKAADRPLTSLEIVQAQIKARGLKADEETIVLMRKRVGATLTAQQSLGFVRSIPMEGRYKGWELVR
;
A
#
# COMPACT_ATOMS: atom_id res chain seq x y z
N MET A 1 -7.37 -54.98 15.26
CA MET A 1 -6.92 -53.96 14.30
C MET A 1 -8.07 -52.99 14.14
N GLU A 2 -8.00 -51.87 14.83
CA GLU A 2 -9.13 -50.96 15.02
C GLU A 2 -9.22 -49.96 13.85
N ASN A 3 -10.33 -50.03 13.13
CA ASN A 3 -10.61 -49.23 11.95
C ASN A 3 -10.92 -47.80 12.38
N LYS A 4 -9.92 -46.92 12.31
CA LYS A 4 -10.04 -45.50 12.66
C LYS A 4 -10.88 -44.80 11.58
N PRO A 5 -11.99 -44.14 11.90
CA PRO A 5 -12.84 -43.51 10.89
C PRO A 5 -12.06 -42.42 10.14
N GLU A 6 -12.03 -42.54 8.82
CA GLU A 6 -11.15 -41.80 7.89
C GLU A 6 -11.43 -40.27 7.82
N ARG A 7 -12.44 -39.72 8.52
CA ARG A 7 -12.86 -38.31 8.40
C ARG A 7 -13.47 -37.73 9.69
N PRO A 8 -12.68 -37.21 10.66
CA PRO A 8 -13.20 -36.70 11.92
C PRO A 8 -13.59 -35.21 11.79
N ASN A 9 -14.59 -34.92 10.94
CA ASN A 9 -15.23 -33.62 10.65
C ASN A 9 -14.73 -33.01 9.32
N THR A 10 -15.64 -32.92 8.34
CA THR A 10 -15.45 -32.19 7.06
C THR A 10 -14.86 -30.79 7.22
N VAL A 11 -15.15 -30.14 8.35
CA VAL A 11 -14.58 -28.85 8.74
C VAL A 11 -13.06 -28.90 8.88
N ALA A 12 -12.48 -29.96 9.45
CA ALA A 12 -11.02 -30.08 9.63
C ALA A 12 -10.31 -30.14 8.27
N GLY A 13 -10.83 -30.94 7.32
CA GLY A 13 -10.29 -31.00 5.95
C GLY A 13 -10.45 -29.67 5.20
N LEU A 14 -11.56 -28.95 5.40
CA LEU A 14 -11.74 -27.60 4.83
C LEU A 14 -10.76 -26.58 5.41
N LEU A 15 -10.47 -26.63 6.71
CA LEU A 15 -9.49 -25.77 7.37
C LEU A 15 -8.08 -26.03 6.84
N GLU A 16 -7.69 -27.29 6.67
CA GLU A 16 -6.42 -27.68 6.08
C GLU A 16 -6.31 -27.17 4.63
N LYS A 17 -7.34 -27.40 3.81
CA LYS A 17 -7.35 -26.91 2.43
C LYS A 17 -7.27 -25.38 2.37
N ARG A 18 -7.96 -24.67 3.26
CA ARG A 18 -7.88 -23.21 3.39
C ARG A 18 -6.46 -22.75 3.74
N ALA A 19 -5.77 -23.44 4.66
CA ALA A 19 -4.40 -23.12 5.02
C ALA A 19 -3.44 -23.32 3.83
N GLN A 20 -3.61 -24.43 3.08
CA GLN A 20 -2.86 -24.68 1.86
C GLN A 20 -3.06 -23.55 0.82
N LEU A 21 -4.31 -23.18 0.54
CA LEU A 21 -4.63 -22.09 -0.39
C LEU A 21 -4.07 -20.74 0.08
N ALA A 22 -4.12 -20.44 1.38
CA ALA A 22 -3.51 -19.23 1.94
C ALA A 22 -1.97 -19.22 1.75
N GLY A 23 -1.32 -20.38 1.89
CA GLY A 23 0.10 -20.56 1.59
C GLY A 23 0.44 -20.26 0.12
N ILE A 24 -0.35 -20.80 -0.81
CA ILE A 24 -0.18 -20.56 -2.25
C ILE A 24 -0.35 -19.07 -2.59
N ILE A 25 -1.38 -18.41 -2.01
CA ILE A 25 -1.58 -16.96 -2.16
C ILE A 25 -0.37 -16.18 -1.64
N LYS A 26 0.17 -16.55 -0.47
CA LYS A 26 1.34 -15.91 0.11
C LYS A 26 2.57 -16.05 -0.78
N PHE A 27 2.79 -17.25 -1.33
CA PHE A 27 3.89 -17.54 -2.26
C PHE A 27 3.78 -16.71 -3.54
N HIS A 28 2.65 -16.75 -4.24
CA HIS A 28 2.48 -15.97 -5.47
C HIS A 28 2.57 -14.46 -5.25
N ARG A 29 2.12 -13.95 -4.09
CA ARG A 29 2.33 -12.55 -3.73
C ARG A 29 3.81 -12.20 -3.55
N ALA A 30 4.63 -13.13 -3.07
CA ALA A 30 6.07 -12.93 -2.96
C ALA A 30 6.74 -12.93 -4.34
N GLU A 31 6.38 -13.88 -5.20
CA GLU A 31 6.87 -13.94 -6.58
C GLU A 31 6.47 -12.68 -7.37
N LEU A 32 5.23 -12.22 -7.24
CA LEU A 32 4.80 -10.97 -7.86
C LEU A 32 5.66 -9.77 -7.42
N ARG A 33 6.06 -9.71 -6.15
CA ARG A 33 6.96 -8.64 -5.67
C ARG A 33 8.35 -8.72 -6.29
N LYS A 34 8.89 -9.93 -6.49
CA LYS A 34 10.18 -10.13 -7.16
C LYS A 34 10.12 -9.64 -8.60
N VAL A 35 9.11 -10.11 -9.36
CA VAL A 35 8.93 -9.72 -10.76
C VAL A 35 8.74 -8.21 -10.92
N ILE A 36 8.00 -7.55 -10.01
CA ILE A 36 7.88 -6.09 -10.00
C ILE A 36 9.26 -5.42 -9.78
N CYS A 37 10.06 -5.94 -8.86
CA CYS A 37 11.41 -5.42 -8.60
C CYS A 37 12.34 -5.60 -9.80
N ASP A 38 12.28 -6.76 -10.45
CA ASP A 38 13.09 -7.06 -11.63
C ASP A 38 12.68 -6.15 -12.80
N LEU A 39 11.38 -5.92 -12.97
CA LEU A 39 10.87 -4.96 -13.96
C LEU A 39 11.38 -3.54 -13.69
N ASP A 40 11.40 -3.09 -12.43
CA ASP A 40 11.99 -1.79 -12.07
C ASP A 40 13.48 -1.71 -12.46
N HIS A 41 14.24 -2.79 -12.27
CA HIS A 41 15.66 -2.84 -12.65
C HIS A 41 15.86 -2.79 -14.17
N ILE A 42 15.03 -3.52 -14.93
CA ILE A 42 15.04 -3.48 -16.40
C ILE A 42 14.67 -2.08 -16.90
N ASP A 43 13.62 -1.46 -16.35
CA ASP A 43 13.22 -0.09 -16.67
C ASP A 43 14.33 0.93 -16.35
N ALA A 44 15.07 0.74 -15.25
CA ALA A 44 16.23 1.57 -14.93
C ALA A 44 17.36 1.37 -15.96
N THR A 45 17.63 0.14 -16.35
CA THR A 45 18.66 -0.22 -17.34
C THR A 45 18.33 0.36 -18.71
N ILE A 46 17.08 0.26 -19.16
CA ILE A 46 16.61 0.87 -20.41
C ILE A 46 16.89 2.36 -20.41
N ARG A 47 16.57 3.08 -19.31
CA ARG A 47 16.85 4.52 -19.20
C ARG A 47 18.32 4.88 -19.23
N MET A 48 19.21 3.96 -18.86
CA MET A 48 20.66 4.18 -18.97
C MET A 48 21.11 4.21 -20.44
N PHE A 49 20.46 3.45 -21.32
CA PHE A 49 20.77 3.40 -22.76
C PHE A 49 19.96 4.40 -23.59
N ASP A 50 18.71 4.66 -23.20
CA ASP A 50 17.85 5.66 -23.83
C ASP A 50 16.98 6.35 -22.77
N ALA A 51 17.37 7.58 -22.41
CA ALA A 51 16.67 8.39 -21.41
C ALA A 51 15.25 8.78 -21.82
N LYS A 52 14.90 8.72 -23.12
CA LYS A 52 13.57 9.08 -23.65
C LYS A 52 12.70 7.86 -23.96
N ALA A 53 13.18 6.65 -23.69
CA ALA A 53 12.44 5.42 -23.97
C ALA A 53 11.05 5.42 -23.30
N ASP A 54 10.01 5.17 -24.10
CA ASP A 54 8.64 5.05 -23.59
C ASP A 54 8.38 3.66 -22.99
N ILE A 55 8.83 3.48 -21.75
CA ILE A 55 8.62 2.28 -20.95
C ILE A 55 7.18 2.11 -20.45
N ASN A 56 6.28 3.09 -20.66
CA ASN A 56 4.90 3.01 -20.16
C ASN A 56 3.96 2.22 -21.06
N ARG A 57 4.47 1.65 -22.16
CA ARG A 57 3.68 0.94 -23.18
C ARG A 57 3.17 -0.43 -22.71
N VAL A 58 3.83 -1.04 -21.72
CA VAL A 58 3.35 -2.27 -21.06
C VAL A 58 2.49 -1.87 -19.86
N ALA A 59 1.32 -2.49 -19.72
CA ALA A 59 0.34 -2.19 -18.66
C ALA A 59 1.04 -2.01 -17.31
N ARG A 60 0.87 -0.82 -16.72
CA ARG A 60 1.56 -0.40 -15.49
C ARG A 60 1.28 -1.38 -14.35
N TYR A 61 2.17 -2.34 -14.13
CA TYR A 61 2.15 -3.15 -12.93
C TYR A 61 2.28 -2.22 -11.72
N PRO A 62 1.63 -2.52 -10.59
CA PRO A 62 1.61 -1.62 -9.46
C PRO A 62 3.04 -1.35 -9.00
N THR A 63 3.51 -0.12 -9.23
CA THR A 63 4.79 0.42 -8.76
C THR A 63 5.08 -0.09 -7.35
N LYS A 64 6.32 -0.43 -7.03
CA LYS A 64 6.85 -1.00 -5.76
C LYS A 64 6.20 -0.51 -4.45
N HIS A 65 5.55 0.65 -4.45
CA HIS A 65 4.91 1.28 -3.28
C HIS A 65 3.40 1.60 -3.45
N ARG A 66 2.75 1.11 -4.51
CA ARG A 66 1.30 1.26 -4.69
C ARG A 66 0.62 0.47 -3.57
N ALA A 67 0.02 1.20 -2.63
CA ALA A 67 -0.89 0.57 -1.69
C ALA A 67 -2.00 -0.12 -2.49
N THR A 68 -2.34 -1.36 -2.14
CA THR A 68 -3.51 -2.05 -2.68
C THR A 68 -4.74 -1.14 -2.52
N LYS A 69 -5.69 -1.18 -3.46
CA LYS A 69 -6.93 -0.38 -3.38
C LYS A 69 -7.53 -0.50 -1.96
N GLY A 70 -7.73 0.63 -1.28
CA GLY A 70 -8.21 0.69 0.11
C GLY A 70 -7.13 0.71 1.21
N GLN A 71 -5.94 0.15 1.01
CA GLN A 71 -4.88 0.13 2.05
C GLN A 71 -4.32 1.53 2.36
N ALA A 72 -4.22 2.40 1.35
CA ALA A 72 -3.83 3.80 1.57
C ALA A 72 -4.88 4.53 2.42
N SER A 73 -6.17 4.34 2.11
CA SER A 73 -7.26 4.97 2.86
C SER A 73 -7.31 4.48 4.30
N VAL A 74 -7.23 3.17 4.52
CA VAL A 74 -7.20 2.58 5.87
C VAL A 74 -6.00 3.08 6.67
N PHE A 75 -4.82 3.17 6.07
CA PHE A 75 -3.63 3.70 6.75
C PHE A 75 -3.81 5.18 7.14
N VAL A 76 -4.27 6.01 6.19
CA VAL A 76 -4.52 7.44 6.41
C VAL A 76 -5.54 7.65 7.52
N LEU A 77 -6.70 6.98 7.47
CA LEU A 77 -7.74 7.10 8.48
C LEU A 77 -7.28 6.58 9.84
N ARG A 78 -6.49 5.49 9.89
CA ARG A 78 -5.92 4.98 11.13
C ARG A 78 -4.94 5.97 11.75
N MET A 79 -4.10 6.61 10.94
CA MET A 79 -3.19 7.67 11.40
C MET A 79 -3.96 8.84 11.98
N LEU A 80 -4.99 9.33 11.28
CA LEU A 80 -5.83 10.42 11.77
C LEU A 80 -6.62 10.05 13.03
N LYS A 81 -7.04 8.78 13.17
CA LYS A 81 -7.73 8.28 14.37
C LYS A 81 -6.84 8.24 15.60
N ALA A 82 -5.56 7.89 15.41
CA ALA A 82 -4.59 7.77 16.49
C ALA A 82 -3.89 9.10 16.84
N ALA A 83 -4.11 10.15 16.04
CA ALA A 83 -3.49 11.44 16.25
C ALA A 83 -4.35 12.31 17.16
N ASP A 84 -3.71 12.91 18.17
CA ASP A 84 -4.34 13.88 19.08
C ASP A 84 -4.38 15.30 18.48
N ARG A 85 -3.78 15.48 17.30
CA ARG A 85 -3.72 16.74 16.56
C ARG A 85 -3.91 16.53 15.06
N PRO A 86 -4.28 17.58 14.30
CA PRO A 86 -4.26 17.51 12.85
C PRO A 86 -2.89 17.09 12.32
N LEU A 87 -2.89 16.24 11.30
CA LEU A 87 -1.69 15.78 10.61
C LEU A 87 -1.62 16.36 9.20
N THR A 88 -0.42 16.74 8.79
CA THR A 88 -0.15 17.15 7.42
C THR A 88 0.02 15.94 6.51
N SER A 89 -0.22 16.15 5.21
CA SER A 89 0.03 15.11 4.20
C SER A 89 1.49 14.61 4.18
N LEU A 90 2.45 15.44 4.57
CA LEU A 90 3.87 15.07 4.63
C LEU A 90 4.17 14.16 5.83
N GLU A 91 3.65 14.47 7.01
CA GLU A 91 3.81 13.64 8.21
C GLU A 91 3.22 12.23 7.99
N ILE A 92 2.07 12.14 7.32
CA ILE A 92 1.46 10.85 6.97
C ILE A 92 2.37 10.04 6.03
N VAL A 93 3.01 10.69 5.05
CA VAL A 93 3.96 10.02 4.13
C VAL A 93 5.21 9.56 4.87
N GLN A 94 5.78 10.39 5.73
CA GLN A 94 6.95 10.03 6.54
C GLN A 94 6.65 8.83 7.45
N ALA A 95 5.47 8.82 8.09
CA ALA A 95 5.01 7.67 8.86
C ALA A 95 4.84 6.42 7.98
N GLN A 96 4.34 6.56 6.76
CA GLN A 96 4.18 5.46 5.82
C GLN A 96 5.54 4.89 5.33
N ILE A 97 6.53 5.75 5.10
CA ILE A 97 7.91 5.36 4.74
C ILE A 97 8.54 4.60 5.90
N LYS A 98 8.46 5.14 7.13
CA LYS A 98 9.00 4.52 8.34
C LYS A 98 8.35 3.16 8.62
N ALA A 99 7.03 3.09 8.57
CA ALA A 99 6.28 1.85 8.83
C ALA A 99 6.57 0.74 7.80
N ARG A 100 7.05 1.11 6.61
CA ARG A 100 7.39 0.16 5.53
C ARG A 100 8.89 -0.08 5.39
N GLY A 101 9.73 0.58 6.19
CA GLY A 101 11.19 0.50 6.09
C GLY A 101 11.74 0.93 4.73
N LEU A 102 11.08 1.87 4.05
CA LEU A 102 11.48 2.29 2.70
C LEU A 102 12.62 3.30 2.76
N LYS A 103 13.60 3.17 1.85
CA LYS A 103 14.51 4.26 1.49
C LYS A 103 13.86 5.02 0.33
N ALA A 104 13.23 6.15 0.62
CA ALA A 104 12.56 6.99 -0.36
C ALA A 104 13.44 8.20 -0.69
N ASP A 105 13.61 8.49 -1.98
CA ASP A 105 14.18 9.74 -2.47
C ASP A 105 13.12 10.87 -2.51
N GLU A 106 13.56 12.09 -2.82
CA GLU A 106 12.70 13.28 -2.84
C GLU A 106 11.52 13.13 -3.83
N GLU A 107 11.77 12.53 -5.00
CA GLU A 107 10.73 12.27 -6.00
C GLU A 107 9.68 11.28 -5.49
N THR A 108 10.11 10.22 -4.81
CA THR A 108 9.22 9.24 -4.18
C THR A 108 8.37 9.89 -3.08
N ILE A 109 8.96 10.77 -2.27
CA ILE A 109 8.23 11.52 -1.24
C ILE A 109 7.16 12.41 -1.89
N VAL A 110 7.50 13.14 -2.94
CA VAL A 110 6.55 14.00 -3.68
C VAL A 110 5.40 13.17 -4.28
N LEU A 111 5.71 12.02 -4.89
CA LEU A 111 4.71 11.12 -5.46
C LEU A 111 3.78 10.54 -4.38
N MET A 112 4.35 10.05 -3.27
CA MET A 112 3.58 9.52 -2.15
C MET A 112 2.68 10.60 -1.53
N ARG A 113 3.17 11.83 -1.39
CA ARG A 113 2.39 12.97 -0.90
C ARG A 113 1.21 13.29 -1.80
N LYS A 114 1.40 13.33 -3.12
CA LYS A 114 0.29 13.51 -4.08
C LYS A 114 -0.79 12.43 -3.92
N ARG A 115 -0.38 11.17 -3.71
CA ARG A 115 -1.32 10.05 -3.49
C ARG A 115 -2.07 10.16 -2.16
N VAL A 116 -1.38 10.52 -1.08
CA VAL A 116 -2.01 10.79 0.23
C VAL A 116 -2.98 11.96 0.14
N GLY A 117 -2.58 13.05 -0.52
CA GLY A 117 -3.45 14.20 -0.77
C GLY A 117 -4.73 13.83 -1.53
N ALA A 118 -4.62 13.07 -2.62
CA ALA A 118 -5.79 12.59 -3.36
C ALA A 118 -6.71 11.70 -2.51
N THR A 119 -6.13 10.87 -1.63
CA THR A 119 -6.90 10.03 -0.69
C THR A 119 -7.65 10.89 0.32
N LEU A 120 -6.99 11.90 0.91
CA LEU A 120 -7.60 12.83 1.86
C LEU A 120 -8.73 13.64 1.24
N THR A 121 -8.55 14.17 0.03
CA THR A 121 -9.62 14.87 -0.69
C THR A 121 -10.82 13.95 -0.96
N ALA A 122 -10.57 12.70 -1.34
CA ALA A 122 -11.66 11.73 -1.54
C ALA A 122 -12.39 11.37 -0.23
N GLN A 123 -11.67 11.28 0.89
CA GLN A 123 -12.30 11.08 2.21
C GLN A 123 -13.05 12.33 2.69
N GLN A 124 -12.58 13.53 2.32
CA GLN A 124 -13.24 14.79 2.63
C GLN A 124 -14.57 14.92 1.88
N SER A 125 -14.62 14.54 0.59
CA SER A 125 -15.89 14.53 -0.16
C SER A 125 -16.91 13.53 0.39
N LEU A 126 -16.46 12.51 1.13
CA LEU A 126 -17.31 11.55 1.82
C LEU A 126 -17.68 11.99 3.25
N GLY A 127 -17.18 13.13 3.73
CA GLY A 127 -17.48 13.67 5.05
C GLY A 127 -16.69 13.06 6.21
N PHE A 128 -15.72 12.17 5.96
CA PHE A 128 -14.96 11.50 7.04
C PHE A 128 -13.84 12.36 7.62
N VAL A 129 -13.27 13.27 6.82
CA VAL A 129 -12.14 14.11 7.23
C VAL A 129 -12.38 15.57 6.84
N ARG A 130 -11.81 16.50 7.59
CA ARG A 130 -11.81 17.93 7.27
C ARG A 130 -10.38 18.47 7.23
N SER A 131 -10.19 19.51 6.43
CA SER A 131 -8.93 20.25 6.37
C SER A 131 -8.95 21.43 7.33
N ILE A 132 -7.86 21.64 8.04
CA ILE A 132 -7.67 22.78 8.96
C ILE A 132 -6.40 23.53 8.58
N PRO A 133 -6.41 24.88 8.59
CA PRO A 133 -5.19 25.65 8.49
C PRO A 133 -4.18 25.27 9.58
N MET A 134 -2.94 25.00 9.21
CA MET A 134 -1.83 24.78 10.15
C MET A 134 -0.70 25.74 9.81
N GLU A 135 0.16 26.02 10.79
CA GLU A 135 1.38 26.78 10.54
C GLU A 135 2.28 26.04 9.54
N GLY A 136 2.76 26.78 8.53
CA GLY A 136 3.64 26.28 7.49
C GLY A 136 2.97 26.06 6.13
N ARG A 137 3.66 25.32 5.25
CA ARG A 137 3.29 25.16 3.83
C ARG A 137 2.12 24.21 3.58
N TYR A 138 1.78 23.35 4.56
CA TYR A 138 0.81 22.28 4.37
C TYR A 138 -0.37 22.45 5.32
N LYS A 139 -1.58 22.28 4.79
CA LYS A 139 -2.79 22.16 5.60
C LYS A 139 -2.78 20.89 6.45
N GLY A 140 -3.38 21.01 7.63
CA GLY A 140 -3.68 19.89 8.52
C GLY A 140 -4.95 19.16 8.08
N TRP A 141 -5.03 17.90 8.47
CA TRP A 141 -6.18 17.04 8.27
C TRP A 141 -6.53 16.37 9.59
N GLU A 142 -7.83 16.27 9.88
CA GLU A 142 -8.36 15.53 11.02
C GLU A 142 -9.67 14.84 10.66
N LEU A 143 -10.07 13.88 11.50
CA LEU A 143 -11.38 13.21 11.38
C LEU A 143 -12.49 14.18 11.77
N VAL A 144 -13.60 14.12 11.04
CA VAL A 144 -14.86 14.73 11.48
C VAL A 144 -15.42 13.81 12.58
N ARG A 145 -15.56 14.35 13.80
CA ARG A 145 -16.18 13.68 14.94
C ARG A 145 -17.61 14.17 15.10
#